data_AF-A0A423PQB7-F1
#
_entry.id   AF-A0A423PQB7-F1
#
_cell.length_a   1.000
_cell.length_b   1.000
_cell.length_c   1.000
_cell.angle_alpha   90.00
_cell.angle_beta   90.00
_cell.angle_gamma   90.00
#
_symmetry.space_group_name_H-M   'P 1'
#
loop_
_entity.id
_entity.type
_entity.pdbx_description
1 polymer ?
#
loop_
_entity_poly.entity_id
_entity_poly.type
_entity_poly.pdbx_seq_one_letter_code
_entity_poly.pdbx_strand_id
1 'polypeptide(L)'
;MAARPDTMTRSADNTPAGAARRTAPRRGEAREALMQAALELVSTEANFSAISLRRIARQAGVVPTAFYRHFEDLDALGLTLVEETFRELRRLLQDADLSALPLKGLTRHSVELFAHHVRDNRLLFQFVVKERFSGTAPMRAAIHDEIRVLTHALAAIFARFDEFSHIAETDLRMLSDLVVNTVIALSERILEVAANHPEDTALMLRAEKQLRLIFMGVGQWESRPEDRDETDRPRADG
;
A
#
# COMPACT_ATOMS: atom_id res chain seq x y z
N MET A 1 71.58 1.46 -0.06
CA MET A 1 72.29 2.76 -0.02
C MET A 1 71.50 3.72 -0.90
N ALA A 2 70.62 4.54 -0.31
CA ALA A 2 70.85 5.96 0.01
C ALA A 2 71.00 6.79 -1.28
N ALA A 3 70.29 7.89 -1.55
CA ALA A 3 69.35 8.71 -0.81
C ALA A 3 68.61 9.62 -1.84
N ARG A 4 67.41 10.09 -1.50
CA ARG A 4 66.82 11.38 -1.99
C ARG A 4 67.39 12.53 -1.12
N PRO A 5 67.05 13.84 -1.30
CA PRO A 5 66.40 14.62 -2.38
C PRO A 5 67.24 15.90 -2.70
N ASP A 6 66.80 16.85 -3.54
CA ASP A 6 66.30 18.21 -3.19
C ASP A 6 66.66 19.13 -4.40
N THR A 7 66.02 20.23 -4.81
CA THR A 7 65.06 21.15 -4.17
C THR A 7 64.39 22.07 -5.22
N MET A 8 63.10 22.34 -5.01
CA MET A 8 62.44 23.67 -4.91
C MET A 8 62.09 24.59 -6.12
N THR A 9 60.85 25.11 -6.01
CA THR A 9 60.36 26.48 -6.34
C THR A 9 59.71 26.60 -7.74
N ARG A 10 58.47 27.11 -7.97
CA ARG A 10 57.63 28.10 -7.25
C ARG A 10 56.17 28.10 -7.77
N SER A 11 55.24 28.43 -6.87
CA SER A 11 54.05 29.29 -7.00
C SER A 11 53.01 29.13 -8.13
N ALA A 12 51.79 28.87 -7.64
CA ALA A 12 50.60 29.75 -7.68
C ALA A 12 49.46 29.45 -8.65
N ASP A 13 48.28 29.62 -8.05
CA ASP A 13 46.97 29.98 -8.56
C ASP A 13 45.91 28.92 -8.93
N ASN A 14 44.82 29.08 -8.18
CA ASN A 14 43.42 29.19 -8.60
C ASN A 14 42.48 28.00 -8.38
N THR A 15 41.75 28.09 -7.27
CA THR A 15 40.34 27.65 -7.13
C THR A 15 39.49 28.84 -7.62
N PRO A 16 38.38 28.68 -8.39
CA PRO A 16 37.23 27.92 -7.89
C PRO A 16 36.27 27.26 -8.90
N ALA A 17 35.36 26.47 -8.31
CA ALA A 17 33.98 26.22 -8.75
C ALA A 17 33.75 25.32 -9.98
N GLY A 18 33.72 24.00 -9.73
CA GLY A 18 32.91 23.06 -10.49
C GLY A 18 31.71 22.61 -9.66
N ALA A 19 30.70 23.49 -9.50
CA ALA A 19 29.40 23.08 -8.98
C ALA A 19 28.86 21.97 -9.91
N ALA A 20 28.89 20.73 -9.42
CA ALA A 20 28.30 19.59 -10.12
C ALA A 20 26.86 19.96 -10.47
N ARG A 21 26.62 20.18 -11.77
CA ARG A 21 25.28 20.36 -12.31
C ARG A 21 24.55 19.06 -12.02
N ARG A 22 23.72 19.06 -10.97
CA ARG A 22 22.70 18.06 -10.72
C ARG A 22 21.79 18.11 -11.93
N THR A 23 22.02 17.21 -12.88
CA THR A 23 21.19 17.04 -14.06
C THR A 23 19.77 16.81 -13.56
N ALA A 24 18.84 17.66 -13.98
CA ALA A 24 17.44 17.52 -13.59
C ALA A 24 16.95 16.13 -14.03
N PRO A 25 16.26 15.38 -13.16
CA PRO A 25 15.70 14.08 -13.52
C PRO A 25 14.78 14.24 -14.75
N ARG A 26 14.73 13.24 -15.64
CA ARG A 26 13.78 13.20 -16.76
C ARG A 26 12.34 13.31 -16.23
N ARG A 27 11.39 13.75 -17.07
CA ARG A 27 10.00 14.08 -16.67
C ARG A 27 9.28 12.99 -15.83
N GLY A 28 9.59 11.71 -16.01
CA GLY A 28 9.10 10.61 -15.17
C GLY A 28 9.87 10.48 -13.85
N GLU A 29 11.20 10.54 -13.91
CA GLU A 29 12.10 10.45 -12.76
C GLU A 29 11.81 11.52 -11.71
N ALA A 30 11.41 12.74 -12.11
CA ALA A 30 11.12 13.82 -11.15
C ALA A 30 9.78 13.62 -10.39
N ARG A 31 8.75 13.09 -11.06
CA ARG A 31 7.46 12.77 -10.42
C ARG A 31 7.63 11.61 -9.44
N GLU A 32 8.30 10.56 -9.87
CA GLU A 32 8.62 9.39 -9.04
C GLU A 32 9.53 9.77 -7.87
N ALA A 33 10.55 10.61 -8.08
CA ALA A 33 11.41 11.09 -7.01
C ALA A 33 10.64 11.89 -5.95
N LEU A 34 9.66 12.71 -6.35
CA LEU A 34 8.79 13.44 -5.41
C LEU A 34 7.91 12.49 -4.58
N MET A 35 7.32 11.48 -5.23
CA MET A 35 6.53 10.44 -4.55
C MET A 35 7.40 9.64 -3.57
N GLN A 36 8.55 9.17 -4.02
CA GLN A 36 9.49 8.42 -3.20
C GLN A 36 10.00 9.24 -2.01
N ALA A 37 10.36 10.50 -2.23
CA ALA A 37 10.78 11.40 -1.17
C ALA A 37 9.68 11.64 -0.12
N ALA A 38 8.43 11.77 -0.55
CA ALA A 38 7.30 11.91 0.35
C ALA A 38 7.12 10.65 1.23
N LEU A 39 7.17 9.48 0.62
CA LEU A 39 7.09 8.19 1.31
C LEU A 39 8.20 8.01 2.35
N GLU A 40 9.45 8.32 1.99
CA GLU A 40 10.59 8.28 2.91
C GLU A 40 10.43 9.24 4.09
N LEU A 41 9.99 10.47 3.84
CA LEU A 41 9.76 11.46 4.90
C LEU A 41 8.63 11.00 5.83
N VAL A 42 7.53 10.45 5.31
CA VAL A 42 6.45 9.89 6.15
C VAL A 42 6.93 8.71 6.99
N SER A 43 7.86 7.89 6.51
CA SER A 43 8.39 6.77 7.31
C SER A 43 9.16 7.24 8.54
N THR A 44 9.80 8.42 8.48
CA THR A 44 10.64 8.97 9.56
C THR A 44 9.92 10.02 10.42
N GLU A 45 8.86 10.63 9.90
CA GLU A 45 8.08 11.67 10.57
C GLU A 45 6.72 11.14 11.08
N ALA A 46 6.04 11.94 11.91
CA ALA A 46 4.79 11.53 12.52
C ALA A 46 3.64 11.46 11.49
N ASN A 47 3.39 12.53 10.71
CA ASN A 47 2.25 12.65 9.80
C ASN A 47 2.65 13.34 8.48
N PHE A 48 2.00 12.97 7.36
CA PHE A 48 2.22 13.60 6.05
C PHE A 48 1.90 15.10 6.04
N SER A 49 0.85 15.50 6.76
CA SER A 49 0.42 16.90 6.89
C SER A 49 1.46 17.84 7.53
N ALA A 50 2.44 17.29 8.26
CA ALA A 50 3.54 18.07 8.84
C ALA A 50 4.68 18.34 7.85
N ILE A 51 4.70 17.65 6.71
CA ILE A 51 5.79 17.71 5.74
C ILE A 51 5.55 18.87 4.77
N SER A 52 6.48 19.84 4.75
CA SER A 52 6.39 20.93 3.77
C SER A 52 6.81 20.47 2.36
N LEU A 53 6.17 21.04 1.34
CA LEU A 53 6.53 20.85 -0.09
C LEU A 53 8.02 21.09 -0.34
N ARG A 54 8.59 22.15 0.25
CA ARG A 54 10.02 22.47 0.11
C ARG A 54 10.92 21.34 0.64
N ARG A 55 10.50 20.66 1.71
CA ARG A 55 11.22 19.53 2.28
C ARG A 55 11.17 18.33 1.34
N ILE A 56 10.01 18.00 0.79
CA ILE A 56 9.84 16.93 -0.22
C ILE A 56 10.71 17.22 -1.45
N ALA A 57 10.61 18.42 -2.01
CA ALA A 57 11.40 18.82 -3.17
C ALA A 57 12.91 18.70 -2.92
N ARG A 58 13.38 19.15 -1.74
CA ARG A 58 14.78 19.03 -1.34
C ARG A 58 15.22 17.57 -1.23
N GLN A 59 14.42 16.71 -0.59
CA GLN A 59 14.69 15.28 -0.46
C GLN A 59 14.74 14.60 -1.84
N ALA A 60 13.81 14.95 -2.73
CA ALA A 60 13.76 14.46 -4.12
C ALA A 60 14.87 15.04 -5.03
N GLY A 61 15.71 15.96 -4.54
CA GLY A 61 16.75 16.60 -5.34
C GLY A 61 16.24 17.56 -6.43
N VAL A 62 15.00 18.03 -6.33
CA VAL A 62 14.37 18.94 -7.29
C VAL A 62 14.21 20.36 -6.73
N VAL A 63 14.14 21.36 -7.60
CA VAL A 63 13.83 22.74 -7.17
C VAL A 63 12.36 22.82 -6.72
N PRO A 64 12.01 23.55 -5.64
CA PRO A 64 10.64 23.57 -5.13
C PRO A 64 9.57 23.97 -6.16
N THR A 65 9.91 24.89 -7.07
CA THR A 65 8.99 25.33 -8.14
C THR A 65 8.70 24.24 -9.17
N ALA A 66 9.53 23.20 -9.28
CA ALA A 66 9.29 22.07 -10.16
C ALA A 66 8.17 21.14 -9.64
N PHE A 67 7.86 21.18 -8.34
CA PHE A 67 6.77 20.41 -7.75
C PHE A 67 5.44 20.67 -8.48
N TYR A 68 5.12 21.95 -8.69
CA TYR A 68 3.89 22.41 -9.33
C TYR A 68 3.72 21.99 -10.79
N ARG A 69 4.76 21.40 -11.41
CA ARG A 69 4.65 20.78 -12.73
C ARG A 69 4.04 19.39 -12.69
N HIS A 70 4.00 18.77 -11.51
CA HIS A 70 3.58 17.38 -11.32
C HIS A 70 2.36 17.25 -10.40
N PHE A 71 2.27 18.11 -9.38
CA PHE A 71 1.19 18.10 -8.41
C PHE A 71 0.75 19.53 -8.10
N GLU A 72 -0.55 19.76 -8.03
CA GLU A 72 -1.10 21.09 -7.71
C GLU A 72 -0.77 21.50 -6.28
N ASP A 73 -0.85 20.55 -5.35
CA ASP A 73 -0.54 20.74 -3.93
C ASP A 73 -0.08 19.41 -3.29
N LEU A 74 0.07 19.42 -1.96
CA LEU A 74 0.45 18.24 -1.19
C LEU A 74 -0.67 17.18 -1.14
N ASP A 75 -1.94 17.60 -1.14
CA ASP A 75 -3.06 16.67 -1.13
C ASP A 75 -3.11 15.87 -2.44
N ALA A 76 -2.91 16.51 -3.59
CA ALA A 76 -2.82 15.85 -4.88
C ALA A 76 -1.68 14.82 -4.94
N LEU A 77 -0.53 15.13 -4.33
CA LEU A 77 0.57 14.16 -4.19
C LEU A 77 0.16 12.98 -3.30
N GLY A 78 -0.43 13.24 -2.13
CA GLY A 78 -0.84 12.16 -1.23
C GLY A 78 -1.95 11.28 -1.82
N LEU A 79 -2.93 11.87 -2.51
CA LEU A 79 -3.99 11.12 -3.20
C LEU A 79 -3.40 10.20 -4.28
N THR A 80 -2.40 10.69 -5.01
CA THR A 80 -1.65 9.85 -5.97
C THR A 80 -0.95 8.67 -5.28
N LEU A 81 -0.38 8.88 -4.08
CA LEU A 81 0.26 7.80 -3.31
C LEU A 81 -0.77 6.77 -2.80
N VAL A 82 -1.96 7.22 -2.39
CA VAL A 82 -3.09 6.33 -2.06
C VAL A 82 -3.44 5.48 -3.28
N GLU A 83 -3.74 6.12 -4.41
CA GLU A 83 -4.09 5.43 -5.66
C GLU A 83 -3.03 4.39 -6.05
N GLU A 84 -1.75 4.72 -5.94
CA GLU A 84 -0.66 3.79 -6.28
C GLU A 84 -0.61 2.59 -5.33
N THR A 85 -0.79 2.80 -4.02
CA THR A 85 -0.82 1.72 -3.04
C THR A 85 -1.95 0.73 -3.33
N PHE A 86 -3.15 1.25 -3.61
CA PHE A 86 -4.31 0.41 -3.91
C PHE A 86 -4.28 -0.20 -5.31
N ARG A 87 -3.61 0.44 -6.27
CA ARG A 87 -3.30 -0.14 -7.59
C ARG A 87 -2.44 -1.39 -7.45
N GLU A 88 -1.38 -1.34 -6.65
CA GLU A 88 -0.51 -2.50 -6.38
C GLU A 88 -1.25 -3.63 -5.67
N LEU A 89 -2.11 -3.31 -4.69
CA LEU A 89 -2.97 -4.29 -4.04
C LEU A 89 -3.93 -5.00 -5.01
N ARG A 90 -4.55 -4.24 -5.92
CA ARG A 90 -5.42 -4.84 -6.95
C ARG A 90 -4.65 -5.75 -7.90
N ARG A 91 -3.43 -5.36 -8.31
CA ARG A 91 -2.55 -6.20 -9.12
C ARG A 91 -2.22 -7.51 -8.40
N LEU A 92 -1.88 -7.44 -7.11
CA LEU A 92 -1.63 -8.62 -6.29
C LEU A 92 -2.82 -9.59 -6.30
N LEU A 93 -4.04 -9.09 -6.12
CA LEU A 93 -5.25 -9.92 -6.13
C LEU A 93 -5.52 -10.54 -7.51
N GLN A 94 -5.22 -9.82 -8.60
CA GLN A 94 -5.38 -10.31 -9.97
C GLN A 94 -4.34 -11.38 -10.32
N ASP A 95 -3.07 -11.15 -9.99
CA ASP A 95 -1.95 -12.02 -10.34
C ASP A 95 -1.94 -13.32 -9.52
N ALA A 96 -2.48 -13.29 -8.30
CA ALA A 96 -2.52 -14.45 -7.42
C ALA A 96 -3.48 -15.56 -7.90
N ASP A 97 -4.43 -15.24 -8.79
CA ASP A 97 -5.54 -16.10 -9.22
C ASP A 97 -6.10 -16.95 -8.07
N LEU A 98 -6.53 -16.27 -7.00
CA LEU A 98 -6.95 -16.92 -5.75
C LEU A 98 -8.04 -17.98 -5.98
N SER A 99 -8.88 -17.80 -7.01
CA SER A 99 -9.96 -18.74 -7.38
C SER A 99 -9.46 -20.09 -7.92
N ALA A 100 -8.22 -20.19 -8.37
CA ALA A 100 -7.65 -21.44 -8.87
C ALA A 100 -7.11 -22.35 -7.73
N LEU A 101 -7.06 -21.85 -6.49
CA LEU A 101 -6.49 -22.57 -5.36
C LEU A 101 -7.58 -23.24 -4.50
N PRO A 102 -7.36 -24.48 -4.03
CA PRO A 102 -8.27 -25.11 -3.09
C PRO A 102 -8.29 -24.36 -1.75
N LEU A 103 -9.48 -24.20 -1.16
CA LEU A 103 -9.70 -23.44 0.08
C LEU A 103 -8.79 -23.89 1.24
N LYS A 104 -8.45 -25.19 1.29
CA LYS A 104 -7.58 -25.81 2.31
C LYS A 104 -6.12 -25.32 2.29
N GLY A 105 -5.66 -24.68 1.21
CA GLY A 105 -4.33 -24.06 1.10
C GLY A 105 -4.35 -22.55 0.89
N LEU A 106 -5.52 -22.00 0.52
CA LEU A 106 -5.70 -20.60 0.19
C LEU A 106 -5.30 -19.67 1.35
N THR A 107 -5.72 -19.95 2.59
CA THR A 107 -5.46 -19.04 3.72
C THR A 107 -3.98 -18.82 3.99
N ARG A 108 -3.19 -19.90 4.03
CA ARG A 108 -1.75 -19.83 4.24
C ARG A 108 -1.07 -19.08 3.11
N HIS A 109 -1.36 -19.49 1.87
CA HIS A 109 -0.77 -18.88 0.70
C HIS A 109 -1.09 -17.39 0.59
N SER A 110 -2.35 -16.99 0.81
CA SER A 110 -2.77 -15.59 0.78
C SER A 110 -2.10 -14.74 1.86
N VAL A 111 -1.93 -15.28 3.08
CA VAL A 111 -1.23 -14.57 4.16
C VAL A 111 0.25 -14.37 3.81
N GLU A 112 0.92 -15.42 3.33
CA GLU A 112 2.32 -15.35 2.93
C GLU A 112 2.52 -14.38 1.77
N LEU A 113 1.70 -14.47 0.73
CA LEU A 113 1.74 -13.59 -0.44
C LEU A 113 1.53 -12.13 -0.04
N PHE A 114 0.49 -11.85 0.76
CA PHE A 114 0.23 -10.51 1.27
C PHE A 114 1.39 -10.00 2.11
N ALA A 115 1.95 -10.82 3.00
CA ALA A 115 3.05 -10.41 3.86
C ALA A 115 4.33 -10.08 3.10
N HIS A 116 4.65 -10.83 2.05
CA HIS A 116 5.75 -10.47 1.13
C HIS A 116 5.47 -9.12 0.47
N HIS A 117 4.27 -8.94 -0.08
CA HIS A 117 3.91 -7.70 -0.76
C HIS A 117 3.95 -6.46 0.16
N VAL A 118 3.50 -6.57 1.41
CA VAL A 118 3.62 -5.49 2.41
C VAL A 118 5.09 -5.15 2.70
N ARG A 119 5.96 -6.15 2.78
CA ARG A 119 7.39 -5.94 3.06
C ARG A 119 8.12 -5.31 1.87
N ASP A 120 7.83 -5.76 0.66
CA ASP A 120 8.43 -5.22 -0.57
C ASP A 120 7.99 -3.78 -0.83
N ASN A 121 6.76 -3.44 -0.44
CA ASN A 121 6.16 -2.11 -0.62
C ASN A 121 6.01 -1.34 0.70
N ARG A 122 6.92 -1.57 1.65
CA ARG A 122 6.82 -1.11 3.05
C ARG A 122 6.42 0.36 3.20
N LEU A 123 7.01 1.26 2.42
CA LEU A 123 6.75 2.69 2.55
C LEU A 123 5.32 3.08 2.11
N LEU A 124 4.79 2.44 1.07
CA LEU A 124 3.41 2.67 0.59
C LEU A 124 2.41 2.21 1.66
N PHE A 125 2.61 1.03 2.23
CA PHE A 125 1.74 0.53 3.31
C PHE A 125 1.85 1.37 4.58
N GLN A 126 3.05 1.79 4.97
CA GLN A 126 3.23 2.72 6.10
C GLN A 126 2.48 4.03 5.88
N PHE A 127 2.52 4.56 4.66
CA PHE A 127 1.80 5.78 4.30
C PHE A 127 0.29 5.60 4.49
N VAL A 128 -0.32 4.57 3.86
CA VAL A 128 -1.78 4.35 3.97
C VAL A 128 -2.20 4.04 5.41
N VAL A 129 -1.45 3.22 6.16
CA VAL A 129 -1.75 2.89 7.56
C VAL A 129 -1.79 4.15 8.43
N LYS A 130 -0.79 5.04 8.32
CA LYS A 130 -0.76 6.29 9.08
C LYS A 130 -1.90 7.23 8.66
N GLU A 131 -2.01 7.50 7.37
CA GLU A 131 -2.90 8.53 6.85
C GLU A 131 -4.38 8.13 6.88
N ARG A 132 -4.70 6.84 7.03
CA ARG A 132 -6.08 6.35 7.23
C ARG A 132 -6.79 7.05 8.39
N PHE A 133 -6.05 7.38 9.46
CA PHE A 133 -6.61 8.06 10.63
C PHE A 133 -6.11 9.50 10.79
N SER A 134 -4.85 9.78 10.46
CA SER A 134 -4.23 11.10 10.70
C SER A 134 -4.18 12.00 9.46
N GLY A 135 -4.58 11.52 8.29
CA GLY A 135 -4.51 12.28 7.04
C GLY A 135 -5.57 13.37 6.92
N THR A 136 -5.49 14.17 5.86
CA THR A 136 -6.50 15.21 5.55
C THR A 136 -7.86 14.57 5.24
N ALA A 137 -8.96 15.32 5.34
CA ALA A 137 -10.29 14.77 5.08
C ALA A 137 -10.43 14.15 3.68
N PRO A 138 -9.91 14.77 2.59
CA PRO A 138 -9.89 14.14 1.28
C PRO A 138 -9.07 12.84 1.24
N MET A 139 -7.92 12.81 1.92
CA MET A 139 -7.07 11.61 1.99
C MET A 139 -7.78 10.44 2.66
N ARG A 140 -8.40 10.69 3.82
CA ARG A 140 -9.13 9.65 4.56
C ARG A 140 -10.32 9.14 3.77
N ALA A 141 -11.04 10.03 3.08
CA ALA A 141 -12.14 9.64 2.20
C ALA A 141 -11.65 8.75 1.05
N ALA A 142 -10.56 9.13 0.37
CA ALA A 142 -9.97 8.35 -0.71
C ALA A 142 -9.52 6.95 -0.25
N ILE A 143 -8.86 6.84 0.91
CA ILE A 143 -8.47 5.54 1.49
C ILE A 143 -9.72 4.70 1.80
N HIS A 144 -10.77 5.30 2.35
CA HIS A 144 -12.02 4.58 2.64
C HIS A 144 -12.72 4.07 1.38
N ASP A 145 -12.78 4.90 0.34
CA ASP A 145 -13.36 4.54 -0.95
C ASP A 145 -12.57 3.40 -1.61
N GLU A 146 -11.24 3.47 -1.54
CA GLU A 146 -10.36 2.44 -2.07
C GLU A 146 -10.46 1.10 -1.32
N ILE A 147 -10.61 1.13 0.01
CA ILE A 147 -10.91 -0.07 0.81
C ILE A 147 -12.25 -0.68 0.36
N ARG A 148 -13.29 0.14 0.16
CA ARG A 148 -14.59 -0.36 -0.33
C ARG A 148 -14.46 -1.00 -1.72
N VAL A 149 -13.68 -0.40 -2.62
CA VAL A 149 -13.41 -0.96 -3.96
C VAL A 149 -12.69 -2.31 -3.84
N LEU A 150 -11.69 -2.44 -2.96
CA LEU A 150 -11.03 -3.72 -2.70
C LEU A 150 -12.00 -4.76 -2.12
N THR A 151 -12.86 -4.38 -1.18
CA THR A 151 -13.87 -5.28 -0.61
C THR A 151 -14.80 -5.82 -1.69
N HIS A 152 -15.27 -4.97 -2.61
CA HIS A 152 -16.10 -5.41 -3.74
C HIS A 152 -15.33 -6.33 -4.71
N ALA A 153 -14.07 -6.00 -5.01
CA ALA A 153 -13.24 -6.84 -5.87
C ALA A 153 -13.02 -8.23 -5.25
N LEU A 154 -12.80 -8.30 -3.93
CA LEU A 154 -12.64 -9.56 -3.22
C LEU A 154 -13.95 -10.36 -3.16
N ALA A 155 -15.09 -9.71 -2.98
CA ALA A 155 -16.40 -10.38 -3.04
C ALA A 155 -16.65 -11.00 -4.41
N ALA A 156 -16.28 -10.30 -5.49
CA ALA A 156 -16.38 -10.83 -6.85
C ALA A 156 -15.44 -12.04 -7.08
N ILE A 157 -14.28 -12.08 -6.43
CA ILE A 157 -13.39 -13.24 -6.44
C ILE A 157 -14.04 -14.41 -5.67
N PHE A 158 -14.60 -14.16 -4.48
CA PHE A 158 -15.27 -15.18 -3.68
C PHE A 158 -16.51 -15.76 -4.38
N ALA A 159 -17.28 -14.95 -5.10
CA ALA A 159 -18.42 -15.42 -5.90
C ALA A 159 -18.05 -16.45 -6.99
N ARG A 160 -16.77 -16.58 -7.33
CA ARG A 160 -16.28 -17.57 -8.32
C ARG A 160 -15.94 -18.94 -7.70
N PHE A 161 -15.97 -19.08 -6.38
CA PHE A 161 -15.77 -20.36 -5.71
C PHE A 161 -17.08 -21.12 -5.65
N ASP A 162 -17.08 -22.37 -6.13
CA ASP A 162 -18.26 -23.24 -6.08
C ASP A 162 -18.75 -23.44 -4.64
N GLU A 163 -17.84 -23.49 -3.67
CA GLU A 163 -18.15 -23.61 -2.25
C GLU A 163 -18.97 -22.44 -1.71
N PHE A 164 -18.92 -21.26 -2.34
CA PHE A 164 -19.64 -20.07 -1.90
C PHE A 164 -20.90 -19.78 -2.72
N SER A 165 -21.26 -20.64 -3.66
CA SER A 165 -22.42 -20.50 -4.55
C SER A 165 -23.78 -20.39 -3.83
N HIS A 166 -23.86 -20.86 -2.59
CA HIS A 166 -25.09 -20.84 -1.78
C HIS A 166 -25.28 -19.53 -0.99
N ILE A 167 -24.32 -18.61 -1.06
CA ILE A 167 -24.26 -17.40 -0.24
C ILE A 167 -24.75 -16.21 -1.03
N ALA A 168 -25.60 -15.38 -0.42
CA ALA A 168 -26.09 -14.15 -1.02
C ALA A 168 -24.95 -13.15 -1.26
N GLU A 169 -25.10 -12.29 -2.27
CA GLU A 169 -24.07 -11.30 -2.63
C GLU A 169 -23.80 -10.29 -1.49
N THR A 170 -24.85 -9.91 -0.77
CA THR A 170 -24.79 -9.10 0.47
C THR A 170 -23.88 -9.72 1.52
N ASP A 171 -24.05 -11.02 1.77
CA ASP A 171 -23.24 -11.79 2.70
C ASP A 171 -21.80 -11.99 2.21
N LEU A 172 -21.60 -12.21 0.90
CA LEU A 172 -20.25 -12.26 0.32
C LEU A 172 -19.50 -10.94 0.50
N ARG A 173 -20.20 -9.80 0.40
CA ARG A 173 -19.62 -8.48 0.70
C ARG A 173 -19.25 -8.37 2.17
N MET A 174 -20.13 -8.79 3.09
CA MET A 174 -19.85 -8.82 4.53
C MET A 174 -18.64 -9.72 4.86
N LEU A 175 -18.56 -10.92 4.28
CA LEU A 175 -17.44 -11.84 4.44
C LEU A 175 -16.13 -11.25 3.92
N SER A 176 -16.19 -10.59 2.76
CA SER A 176 -15.04 -9.89 2.19
C SER A 176 -14.58 -8.74 3.07
N ASP A 177 -15.50 -8.01 3.70
CA ASP A 177 -15.18 -6.95 4.65
C ASP A 177 -14.44 -7.49 5.89
N LEU A 178 -14.86 -8.64 6.42
CA LEU A 178 -14.15 -9.32 7.52
C LEU A 178 -12.71 -9.70 7.13
N VAL A 179 -12.52 -10.21 5.91
CA VAL A 179 -11.19 -10.56 5.39
C VAL A 179 -10.33 -9.30 5.22
N VAL A 180 -10.86 -8.25 4.58
CA VAL A 180 -10.15 -6.99 4.37
C VAL A 180 -9.76 -6.34 5.69
N ASN A 181 -10.66 -6.29 6.68
CA ASN A 181 -10.35 -5.77 8.01
C ASN A 181 -9.24 -6.58 8.72
N THR A 182 -9.27 -7.91 8.59
CA THR A 182 -8.22 -8.78 9.13
C THR A 182 -6.87 -8.50 8.48
N VAL A 183 -6.85 -8.34 7.16
CA VAL A 183 -5.64 -8.08 6.35
C VAL A 183 -5.07 -6.69 6.61
N ILE A 184 -5.93 -5.68 6.79
CA ILE A 184 -5.50 -4.33 7.21
C ILE A 184 -4.82 -4.39 8.57
N ALA A 185 -5.44 -5.01 9.57
CA ALA A 185 -4.85 -5.17 10.90
C ALA A 185 -3.53 -5.96 10.86
N LEU A 186 -3.43 -6.96 9.98
CA LEU A 186 -2.20 -7.70 9.74
C LEU A 186 -1.10 -6.81 9.14
N SER A 187 -1.43 -5.92 8.21
CA SER A 187 -0.46 -5.03 7.57
C SER A 187 0.24 -4.13 8.59
N GLU A 188 -0.50 -3.55 9.53
CA GLU A 188 0.05 -2.72 10.61
C GLU A 188 1.08 -3.50 11.44
N ARG A 189 0.74 -4.74 11.79
CA ARG A 189 1.59 -5.63 12.58
C ARG A 189 2.84 -6.08 11.83
N ILE A 190 2.73 -6.35 10.53
CA ILE A 190 3.89 -6.68 9.68
C ILE A 190 4.87 -5.50 9.62
N LEU A 191 4.35 -4.27 9.61
CA LEU A 191 5.19 -3.08 9.58
C LEU A 191 5.95 -2.87 10.90
N GLU A 192 5.43 -3.32 12.04
CA GLU A 192 6.07 -3.21 13.35
C GLU A 192 7.12 -4.30 13.62
N VAL A 193 6.94 -5.50 13.07
CA VAL A 193 7.77 -6.67 13.37
C VAL A 193 8.90 -6.81 12.35
N ALA A 194 10.13 -7.05 12.83
CA ALA A 194 11.24 -7.37 11.95
C ALA A 194 11.05 -8.75 11.27
N ALA A 195 11.36 -8.85 9.97
CA ALA A 195 11.28 -10.11 9.25
C ALA A 195 12.15 -11.19 9.91
N ASN A 196 11.68 -12.44 9.91
CA ASN A 196 12.34 -13.60 10.53
C ASN A 196 12.48 -13.54 12.07
N HIS A 197 11.82 -12.59 12.73
CA HIS A 197 11.67 -12.60 14.19
C HIS A 197 10.67 -13.70 14.60
N PRO A 198 10.81 -14.38 15.77
CA PRO A 198 9.84 -15.37 16.22
C PRO A 198 8.38 -14.85 16.29
N GLU A 199 8.22 -13.56 16.56
CA GLU A 199 6.91 -12.90 16.53
C GLU A 199 6.30 -12.83 15.13
N ASP A 200 7.11 -12.79 14.07
CA ASP A 200 6.67 -12.79 12.68
C ASP A 200 6.01 -14.13 12.33
N THR A 201 6.65 -15.25 12.69
CA THR A 201 6.07 -16.58 12.52
C THR A 201 4.76 -16.71 13.28
N ALA A 202 4.71 -16.23 14.53
CA ALA A 202 3.49 -16.25 15.34
C ALA A 202 2.38 -15.37 14.75
N LEU A 203 2.74 -14.23 14.14
CA LEU A 203 1.82 -13.33 13.46
C LEU A 203 1.20 -14.00 12.22
N MET A 204 2.02 -14.62 11.36
CA MET A 204 1.54 -15.32 10.17
C MET A 204 0.59 -16.47 10.55
N LEU A 205 0.96 -17.27 11.55
CA LEU A 205 0.11 -18.36 12.04
C LEU A 205 -1.22 -17.87 12.64
N ARG A 206 -1.22 -16.69 13.30
CA ARG A 206 -2.44 -16.09 13.82
C ARG A 206 -3.35 -15.62 12.69
N ALA A 207 -2.79 -14.92 11.71
CA ALA A 207 -3.54 -14.47 10.53
C ALA A 207 -4.16 -15.64 9.76
N GLU A 208 -3.40 -16.71 9.53
CA GLU A 208 -3.90 -17.93 8.90
C GLU A 208 -5.09 -18.52 9.68
N LYS A 209 -4.99 -18.59 11.01
CA LYS A 209 -6.08 -19.07 11.87
C LYS A 209 -7.32 -18.17 11.82
N GLN A 210 -7.14 -16.85 11.77
CA GLN A 210 -8.25 -15.90 11.65
C GLN A 210 -8.99 -16.06 10.32
N LEU A 211 -8.27 -16.09 9.20
CA LEU A 211 -8.87 -16.31 7.88
C LEU A 211 -9.53 -17.69 7.79
N ARG A 212 -8.91 -18.72 8.36
CA ARG A 212 -9.50 -20.06 8.42
C ARG A 212 -10.79 -20.07 9.24
N LEU A 213 -10.83 -19.35 10.37
CA LEU A 213 -12.05 -19.23 11.17
C LEU A 213 -13.18 -18.54 10.39
N ILE A 214 -12.86 -17.45 9.67
CA ILE A 214 -13.79 -16.77 8.78
C ILE A 214 -14.35 -17.78 7.76
N PHE A 215 -13.50 -18.43 6.96
CA PHE A 215 -13.95 -19.37 5.94
C PHE A 215 -14.62 -20.65 6.47
N MET A 216 -14.29 -21.12 7.68
CA MET A 216 -15.02 -22.22 8.30
C MET A 216 -16.43 -21.80 8.72
N GLY A 217 -16.61 -20.56 9.20
CA GLY A 217 -17.93 -20.01 9.49
C GLY A 217 -18.81 -19.93 8.25
N VAL A 218 -18.21 -19.61 7.10
CA VAL A 218 -18.88 -19.56 5.80
C VAL A 218 -19.53 -20.88 5.42
N GLY A 219 -18.85 -22.01 5.63
CA GLY A 219 -19.40 -23.34 5.28
C GLY A 219 -20.60 -23.80 6.10
N GLN A 220 -20.99 -23.06 7.14
CA GLN A 220 -22.21 -23.30 7.93
C GLN A 220 -23.16 -22.08 7.90
N TRP A 221 -22.85 -21.08 7.08
CA TRP A 221 -23.63 -19.85 6.98
C TRP A 221 -24.83 -20.07 6.06
N GLU A 222 -26.01 -19.72 6.54
CA GLU A 222 -27.23 -19.73 5.75
C GLU A 222 -27.69 -18.28 5.55
N SER A 223 -27.54 -17.76 4.33
CA SER A 223 -28.06 -16.45 3.97
C SER A 223 -29.57 -16.40 4.18
N ARG A 224 -30.06 -15.38 4.87
CA ARG A 224 -31.50 -15.26 5.11
C ARG A 224 -32.22 -14.87 3.81
N PRO A 225 -33.51 -15.18 3.68
CA PRO A 225 -34.28 -14.85 2.48
C PRO A 225 -34.28 -13.35 2.15
N GLU A 226 -34.21 -12.50 3.18
CA GLU A 226 -34.18 -11.04 3.09
C GLU A 226 -32.85 -10.51 2.48
N ASP A 227 -31.78 -11.32 2.52
CA ASP A 227 -30.44 -10.94 2.08
C ASP A 227 -30.19 -11.24 0.59
N ARG A 228 -31.05 -12.00 -0.09
CA ARG A 228 -30.90 -12.37 -1.52
C ARG A 228 -31.20 -11.25 -2.53
N ASP A 229 -31.39 -10.04 -2.02
CA ASP A 229 -31.65 -8.76 -2.67
C ASP A 229 -33.04 -8.55 -3.32
N GLU A 230 -33.52 -7.33 -3.07
CA GLU A 230 -34.80 -6.68 -3.36
C GLU A 230 -35.11 -6.49 -4.86
N THR A 231 -34.25 -7.00 -5.74
CA THR A 231 -34.39 -6.91 -7.20
C THR A 231 -35.44 -7.86 -7.77
N ASP A 232 -35.87 -8.87 -7.00
CA ASP A 232 -36.92 -9.82 -7.37
C ASP A 232 -38.28 -9.51 -6.73
N ARG A 233 -38.44 -8.34 -6.10
CA ARG A 233 -39.78 -7.90 -5.70
C ARG A 233 -40.57 -7.56 -6.98
N PRO A 234 -41.68 -8.27 -7.29
CA PRO A 234 -42.54 -7.84 -8.38
C PRO A 234 -42.98 -6.41 -8.08
N ARG A 235 -42.79 -5.51 -9.04
CA ARG A 235 -43.42 -4.19 -9.00
C ARG A 235 -44.92 -4.46 -8.81
N ALA A 236 -45.43 -4.15 -7.63
CA ALA A 236 -46.86 -4.16 -7.40
C ALA A 236 -47.43 -3.04 -8.28
N ASP A 237 -48.06 -3.43 -9.39
CA ASP A 237 -49.04 -2.59 -10.06
C ASP A 237 -50.19 -2.35 -9.09
N GLY A 238 -50.49 -1.07 -8.82
CA GLY A 238 -51.57 -0.62 -7.95
C GLY A 238 -51.49 0.86 -7.65
#